data_AF-A0A5B7C951-F1
#
_entry.id   AF-A0A5B7C951-F1
#
_cell.length_a   1.000
_cell.length_b   1.000
_cell.length_c   1.000
_cell.angle_alpha   90.00
_cell.angle_beta   90.00
_cell.angle_gamma   90.00
#
_symmetry.space_group_name_H-M   'P 1'
#
loop_
_entity.id
_entity.type
_entity.pdbx_description
1 polymer ?
#
loop_
_entity_poly.entity_id
_entity_poly.type
_entity_poly.pdbx_seq_one_letter_code
_entity_poly.pdbx_strand_id
1 'polypeptide(L)'
;VDNSLYFKKNTPMFYAVEPRTTPDEFKIFGGSPWVILSRGFMEYCVNGWDNLPRKLLMYFNNVAFPLESYFHTVICNSPEFQNTTMDSDLRYIISDTPPTKDMSHYDKMVASAGVVFARPFKEDEAVLEKLDKNVLNR
;
A
#
# COMPACT_ATOMS: atom_id res chain seq x y z
N VAL A 1 -7.35 15.29 18.52
CA VAL A 1 -7.53 13.83 18.41
C VAL A 1 -8.18 13.57 17.06
N ASP A 2 -7.59 12.75 16.19
CA ASP A 2 -8.12 12.51 14.84
C ASP A 2 -9.50 11.84 14.93
N ASN A 3 -10.51 12.46 14.34
CA ASN A 3 -11.88 11.94 14.32
C ASN A 3 -11.95 10.57 13.61
N SER A 4 -11.08 10.30 12.65
CA SER A 4 -11.03 9.01 11.95
C SER A 4 -10.71 7.83 12.87
N LEU A 5 -10.07 8.07 14.02
CA LEU A 5 -9.73 7.02 15.00
C LEU A 5 -10.92 6.54 15.83
N TYR A 6 -11.98 7.35 15.95
CA TYR A 6 -13.13 7.05 16.83
C TYR A 6 -14.46 7.00 16.09
N PHE A 7 -14.59 7.69 14.96
CA PHE A 7 -15.82 7.73 14.19
C PHE A 7 -15.80 6.67 13.07
N LYS A 8 -16.79 5.77 13.08
CA LYS A 8 -17.03 4.78 12.00
C LYS A 8 -17.64 5.37 10.72
N LYS A 9 -17.73 6.70 10.61
CA LYS A 9 -18.33 7.39 9.46
C LYS A 9 -17.25 8.04 8.64
N ASN A 10 -17.28 7.77 7.33
CA ASN A 10 -16.45 8.47 6.37
C ASN A 10 -16.97 9.92 6.24
N THR A 11 -16.09 10.88 6.45
CA THR A 11 -16.35 12.29 6.16
C THR A 11 -16.22 12.50 4.65
N PRO A 12 -17.10 13.29 4.00
CA PRO A 12 -16.92 13.64 2.60
C PRO A 12 -15.57 14.36 2.37
N MET A 13 -14.97 14.12 1.21
CA MET A 13 -13.79 14.87 0.77
C MET A 13 -14.20 16.29 0.40
N PHE A 14 -13.50 17.27 0.97
CA PHE A 14 -13.63 18.67 0.58
C PHE A 14 -12.47 19.03 -0.32
N TYR A 15 -12.79 19.53 -1.52
CA TYR A 15 -11.80 19.95 -2.49
C TYR A 15 -11.46 21.42 -2.25
N ALA A 16 -10.16 21.73 -2.18
CA ALA A 16 -9.70 23.11 -2.20
C ALA A 16 -9.98 23.73 -3.58
N VAL A 17 -10.28 25.02 -3.61
CA VAL A 17 -10.51 25.76 -4.86
C VAL A 17 -9.19 25.98 -5.61
N GLU A 18 -8.11 26.22 -4.86
CA GLU A 18 -6.80 26.54 -5.41
C GLU A 18 -5.89 25.30 -5.43
N PRO A 19 -5.08 25.11 -6.50
CA PRO A 19 -4.09 24.06 -6.56
C PRO A 19 -2.94 24.35 -5.58
N ARG A 20 -2.40 23.28 -4.98
CA ARG A 20 -1.19 23.36 -4.15
C ARG A 20 0.04 23.10 -5.01
N THR A 21 1.09 23.88 -4.85
CA THR A 21 2.38 23.60 -5.48
C THR A 21 3.03 22.36 -4.88
N THR A 22 3.74 21.60 -5.71
CA THR A 22 4.56 20.49 -5.24
C THR A 22 5.73 21.05 -4.42
N PRO A 23 5.98 20.55 -3.20
CA PRO A 23 7.12 21.00 -2.40
C PRO A 23 8.47 20.66 -3.05
N ASP A 24 9.45 21.54 -2.93
CA ASP A 24 10.81 21.31 -3.44
C ASP A 24 11.70 20.52 -2.45
N GLU A 25 11.26 20.37 -1.19
CA GLU A 25 12.04 19.73 -0.14
C GLU A 25 12.15 18.20 -0.27
N PHE A 26 11.20 17.56 -0.96
CA PHE A 26 11.16 16.11 -1.14
C PHE A 26 10.51 15.74 -2.47
N LYS A 27 10.84 14.57 -3.00
CA LYS A 27 10.20 14.02 -4.20
C LYS A 27 9.02 13.16 -3.80
N ILE A 28 7.87 13.32 -4.46
CA ILE A 28 6.70 12.49 -4.20
C ILE A 28 6.84 11.15 -4.94
N PHE A 29 6.63 10.06 -4.21
CA PHE A 29 6.58 8.71 -4.75
C PHE A 29 5.21 8.10 -4.49
N GLY A 30 4.76 7.24 -5.39
CA GLY A 30 3.46 6.58 -5.30
C GLY A 30 3.53 5.13 -5.72
N GLY A 31 2.58 4.34 -5.26
CA GLY A 31 2.50 2.92 -5.53
C GLY A 31 1.27 2.29 -4.89
N SER A 32 1.35 0.98 -4.70
CA SER A 32 0.29 0.22 -4.06
C SER A 32 0.06 0.65 -2.61
N PRO A 33 -1.21 0.80 -2.14
CA PRO A 33 -1.47 1.04 -0.73
C PRO A 33 -1.18 -0.19 0.15
N TRP A 34 -0.85 -1.33 -0.46
CA TRP A 34 -0.47 -2.57 0.22
C TRP A 34 1.05 -2.65 0.24
N VAL A 35 1.60 -2.60 1.44
CA VAL A 35 3.03 -2.55 1.66
C VAL A 35 3.44 -3.54 2.75
N ILE A 36 4.67 -4.01 2.67
CA ILE A 36 5.31 -4.79 3.74
C ILE A 36 6.44 -3.93 4.27
N LEU A 37 6.36 -3.55 5.53
CA LEU A 37 7.27 -2.59 6.15
C LEU A 37 8.10 -3.27 7.24
N SER A 38 9.41 -3.05 7.21
CA SER A 38 10.30 -3.56 8.25
C SER A 38 10.07 -2.82 9.57
N ARG A 39 10.38 -3.50 10.69
CA ARG A 39 10.28 -2.88 12.03
C ARG A 39 11.10 -1.59 12.13
N GLY A 40 12.35 -1.60 11.66
CA GLY A 40 13.24 -0.43 11.74
C GLY A 40 12.67 0.77 10.97
N PHE A 41 12.11 0.55 9.79
CA PHE A 41 11.44 1.62 9.03
C PHE A 41 10.20 2.16 9.75
N MET A 42 9.42 1.28 10.38
CA MET A 42 8.26 1.71 11.17
C MET A 42 8.66 2.51 12.42
N GLU A 43 9.71 2.09 13.12
CA GLU A 43 10.26 2.83 14.26
C GLU A 43 10.78 4.21 13.85
N TYR A 44 11.42 4.31 12.69
CA TYR A 44 11.80 5.58 12.09
C TYR A 44 10.57 6.46 11.77
N CYS A 45 9.53 5.91 11.16
CA CYS A 45 8.30 6.66 10.87
C CYS A 45 7.60 7.18 12.13
N VAL A 46 7.56 6.37 13.19
CA VAL A 46 6.89 6.71 14.46
C VAL A 46 7.71 7.74 15.24
N ASN A 47 9.02 7.51 15.38
CA ASN A 47 9.88 8.37 16.18
C ASN A 47 10.34 9.62 15.44
N GLY A 48 10.33 9.62 14.10
CA GLY A 48 10.66 10.75 13.22
C GLY A 48 11.95 11.47 13.62
N TRP A 49 13.10 10.79 13.60
CA TRP A 49 14.34 11.35 14.16
C TRP A 49 14.82 12.58 13.38
N ASP A 50 14.71 12.54 12.05
CA ASP A 50 14.71 13.71 11.20
C ASP A 50 13.25 14.10 10.93
N ASN A 51 12.93 15.38 10.81
CA ASN A 51 11.52 15.82 10.76
C ASN A 51 10.75 15.35 9.49
N LEU A 52 11.38 14.59 8.60
CA LEU A 52 10.83 14.16 7.31
C LEU A 52 9.50 13.37 7.47
N PRO A 53 9.40 12.29 8.27
CA PRO A 53 8.12 11.58 8.42
C PRO A 53 7.01 12.47 8.96
N ARG A 54 7.32 13.40 9.88
CA ARG A 54 6.33 14.35 10.43
C ARG A 54 5.85 15.35 9.38
N LYS A 55 6.76 15.92 8.59
CA LYS A 55 6.43 16.85 7.50
C LYS A 55 5.56 16.16 6.45
N LEU A 56 5.93 14.95 6.06
CA LEU A 56 5.16 14.16 5.10
C LEU A 56 3.78 13.78 5.65
N LEU A 57 3.67 13.48 6.94
CA LEU A 57 2.37 13.19 7.56
C LEU A 57 1.45 14.41 7.49
N MET A 58 1.96 15.61 7.79
CA MET A 58 1.20 16.86 7.65
C MET A 58 0.79 17.13 6.19
N TYR A 59 1.69 16.87 5.25
CA TYR A 59 1.44 17.05 3.82
C TYR A 59 0.34 16.10 3.32
N PHE A 60 0.51 14.79 3.54
CA PHE A 60 -0.40 13.76 3.04
C PHE A 60 -1.74 13.70 3.78
N ASN A 61 -1.86 14.30 4.97
CA ASN A 61 -3.17 14.45 5.63
C ASN A 61 -4.19 15.24 4.79
N ASN A 62 -3.73 16.03 3.81
CA ASN A 62 -4.57 16.82 2.90
C ASN A 62 -4.41 16.37 1.43
N VAL A 63 -4.18 15.07 1.21
CA VAL A 63 -4.04 14.45 -0.11
C VAL A 63 -4.99 13.24 -0.20
N ALA A 64 -5.60 13.03 -1.36
CA ALA A 64 -6.43 11.85 -1.58
C ALA A 64 -5.57 10.58 -1.62
N PHE A 65 -6.10 9.47 -1.09
CA PHE A 65 -5.40 8.17 -1.05
C PHE A 65 -3.98 8.24 -0.46
N PRO A 66 -3.79 8.82 0.75
CA PRO A 66 -2.46 9.09 1.28
C PRO A 66 -1.61 7.83 1.49
N LEU A 67 -2.24 6.67 1.69
CA LEU A 67 -1.55 5.39 1.83
C LEU A 67 -0.85 4.94 0.53
N GLU A 68 -1.30 5.40 -0.63
CA GLU A 68 -0.65 5.12 -1.91
C GLU A 68 0.65 5.89 -2.09
N SER A 69 0.94 6.89 -1.27
CA SER A 69 2.11 7.77 -1.46
C SER A 69 2.96 8.00 -0.22
N TYR A 70 2.38 7.98 0.99
CA TYR A 70 3.08 8.32 2.22
C TYR A 70 4.34 7.45 2.44
N PHE A 71 4.18 6.13 2.54
CA PHE A 71 5.31 5.24 2.85
C PHE A 71 6.35 5.22 1.72
N HIS A 72 5.91 5.23 0.46
CA HIS A 72 6.81 5.34 -0.70
C HIS A 72 7.63 6.63 -0.63
N THR A 73 6.98 7.74 -0.31
CA THR A 73 7.65 9.05 -0.22
C THR A 73 8.61 9.10 0.96
N VAL A 74 8.24 8.57 2.13
CA VAL A 74 9.15 8.52 3.28
C VAL A 74 10.38 7.67 2.92
N ILE A 75 10.19 6.41 2.51
CA ILE A 75 11.32 5.48 2.34
C ILE A 75 12.29 5.92 1.24
N CYS A 76 11.79 6.47 0.13
CA CYS A 76 12.63 6.91 -0.99
C CYS A 76 13.36 8.23 -0.73
N ASN A 77 12.87 9.07 0.19
CA ASN A 77 13.54 10.33 0.56
C ASN A 77 14.43 10.17 1.81
N SER A 78 14.37 9.06 2.53
CA SER A 78 15.21 8.80 3.70
C SER A 78 16.54 8.13 3.32
N PRO A 79 17.70 8.79 3.48
CA PRO A 79 19.00 8.23 3.07
C PRO A 79 19.33 6.88 3.72
N GLU A 80 18.90 6.66 4.96
CA GLU A 80 19.09 5.41 5.70
C GLU A 80 18.38 4.20 5.05
N PHE A 81 17.28 4.43 4.32
CA PHE A 81 16.44 3.36 3.77
C PHE A 81 16.51 3.22 2.25
N GLN A 82 17.22 4.10 1.53
CA GLN A 82 17.26 4.13 0.06
C GLN A 82 17.62 2.77 -0.58
N ASN A 83 18.54 2.01 0.03
CA ASN A 83 18.99 0.71 -0.48
C ASN A 83 18.22 -0.49 0.10
N THR A 84 17.18 -0.24 0.89
CA THR A 84 16.36 -1.30 1.51
C THR A 84 15.00 -1.49 0.83
N THR A 85 14.74 -0.71 -0.23
CA THR A 85 13.46 -0.71 -0.92
C THR A 85 13.42 -1.80 -1.98
N MET A 86 12.33 -2.56 -2.03
CA MET A 86 11.99 -3.44 -3.14
C MET A 86 10.78 -2.89 -3.87
N ASP A 87 10.89 -2.71 -5.19
CA ASP A 87 9.78 -2.28 -6.05
C ASP A 87 8.83 -3.45 -6.38
N SER A 88 8.29 -4.06 -5.32
CA SER A 88 7.29 -5.12 -5.40
C SER A 88 6.54 -5.22 -4.07
N ASP A 89 5.22 -5.26 -4.12
CA ASP A 89 4.37 -5.52 -2.96
C ASP A 89 4.07 -7.01 -2.75
N LEU A 90 4.72 -7.88 -3.53
CA LEU A 90 4.57 -9.34 -3.52
C LEU A 90 3.14 -9.82 -3.82
N ARG A 91 2.31 -9.01 -4.49
CA ARG A 91 0.92 -9.39 -4.81
C ARG A 91 0.74 -9.78 -6.27
N TYR A 92 -0.06 -10.81 -6.49
CA TYR A 92 -0.62 -11.11 -7.81
C TYR A 92 -1.68 -10.06 -8.11
N ILE A 93 -1.57 -9.36 -9.24
CA ILE A 93 -2.56 -8.37 -9.68
C ILE A 93 -3.07 -8.79 -11.06
N ILE A 94 -4.39 -8.82 -11.22
CA ILE A 94 -5.04 -9.08 -12.51
C ILE A 94 -5.66 -7.75 -12.97
N SER A 95 -5.48 -7.41 -14.24
CA SER A 95 -6.00 -6.18 -14.84
C SER A 95 -7.45 -6.29 -15.35
N ASP A 96 -8.15 -7.38 -15.01
CA ASP A 96 -9.53 -7.62 -15.45
C ASP A 96 -10.52 -6.68 -14.74
N THR A 97 -11.63 -6.37 -15.42
CA THR A 97 -12.68 -5.50 -14.90
C THR A 97 -14.04 -6.21 -15.00
N PRO A 98 -14.66 -6.67 -13.91
CA PRO A 98 -14.19 -6.60 -12.52
C PRO A 98 -13.05 -7.61 -12.23
N PRO A 99 -12.11 -7.28 -11.33
CA PRO A 99 -10.99 -8.15 -11.01
C PRO A 99 -11.49 -9.36 -10.22
N THR A 100 -11.75 -10.47 -10.92
CA THR A 100 -12.23 -11.70 -10.30
C THR A 100 -11.16 -12.77 -10.42
N LYS A 101 -10.65 -13.23 -9.29
CA LYS A 101 -9.71 -14.34 -9.22
C LYS A 101 -10.51 -15.63 -9.11
N ASP A 102 -10.80 -16.22 -10.25
CA ASP A 102 -11.48 -17.50 -10.37
C ASP A 102 -10.49 -18.60 -10.78
N MET A 103 -11.02 -19.78 -11.07
CA MET A 103 -10.23 -20.93 -11.48
C MET A 103 -9.43 -20.70 -12.77
N SER A 104 -9.85 -19.80 -13.66
CA SER A 104 -9.16 -19.53 -14.92
C SER A 104 -7.78 -18.88 -14.71
N HIS A 105 -7.60 -18.22 -13.56
CA HIS A 105 -6.38 -17.53 -13.20
C HIS A 105 -5.45 -18.34 -12.30
N TYR A 106 -5.87 -19.52 -11.85
CA TYR A 106 -5.13 -20.33 -10.88
C TYR A 106 -3.71 -20.66 -11.35
N ASP A 107 -3.55 -21.23 -12.54
CA ASP A 107 -2.23 -21.69 -13.02
C ASP A 107 -1.28 -20.51 -13.21
N LYS A 108 -1.77 -19.37 -13.72
CA LYS A 108 -0.98 -18.14 -13.86
C LYS A 108 -0.56 -17.58 -12.50
N MET A 109 -1.48 -17.58 -11.54
CA MET A 109 -1.21 -17.07 -10.19
C MET A 109 -0.16 -17.92 -9.48
N VAL A 110 -0.26 -19.26 -9.55
CA VAL A 110 0.70 -20.19 -8.92
C VAL A 110 2.06 -20.16 -9.62
N ALA A 111 2.09 -19.97 -10.94
CA ALA A 111 3.34 -19.86 -11.69
C ALA A 111 4.03 -18.49 -11.55
N SER A 112 3.38 -17.50 -10.94
CA SER A 112 3.94 -16.15 -10.80
C SER A 112 5.07 -16.13 -9.78
N ALA A 113 6.30 -15.94 -10.26
CA ALA A 113 7.49 -15.88 -9.40
C ALA A 113 7.50 -14.60 -8.54
N GLY A 114 7.98 -14.73 -7.29
CA GLY A 114 8.13 -13.60 -6.38
C GLY A 114 6.82 -13.03 -5.84
N VAL A 115 5.70 -13.74 -6.04
CA VAL A 115 4.39 -13.38 -5.53
C VAL A 115 4.02 -14.27 -4.35
N VAL A 116 3.50 -13.65 -3.29
CA VAL A 116 3.13 -14.32 -2.03
C VAL A 116 1.64 -14.16 -1.73
N PHE A 117 1.05 -13.03 -2.12
CA PHE A 117 -0.32 -12.68 -1.78
C PHE A 117 -1.17 -12.48 -3.04
N ALA A 118 -2.49 -12.64 -2.92
CA ALA A 118 -3.43 -12.36 -3.98
C ALA A 118 -4.76 -11.85 -3.40
N ARG A 119 -5.36 -10.84 -4.04
CA ARG A 119 -6.73 -10.35 -3.77
C ARG A 119 -7.35 -9.62 -4.96
N PRO A 120 -8.67 -9.39 -4.99
CA PRO A 120 -9.69 -9.98 -4.12
C PRO A 120 -10.03 -11.41 -4.53
N PHE A 121 -10.52 -12.18 -3.57
CA PHE A 121 -11.24 -13.43 -3.82
C PHE A 121 -12.66 -13.22 -3.33
N LYS A 122 -13.64 -13.81 -4.02
CA LYS A 122 -15.00 -13.89 -3.50
C LYS A 122 -15.06 -15.02 -2.46
N GLU A 123 -15.90 -14.84 -1.46
CA GLU A 123 -16.15 -15.87 -0.44
C GLU A 123 -16.68 -17.15 -1.09
N ASP A 124 -16.24 -18.31 -0.58
CA ASP A 124 -16.61 -19.65 -1.06
C ASP A 124 -16.28 -19.94 -2.54
N GLU A 125 -15.30 -19.25 -3.11
CA GLU A 125 -14.81 -19.56 -4.46
C GLU A 125 -14.01 -20.85 -4.49
N ALA A 126 -14.29 -21.72 -5.46
CA ALA A 126 -13.62 -23.02 -5.62
C ALA A 126 -12.09 -22.91 -5.79
N VAL A 127 -11.60 -21.74 -6.26
CA VAL A 127 -10.16 -21.48 -6.36
C VAL A 127 -9.49 -21.46 -4.97
N LEU A 128 -10.21 -21.03 -3.92
CA LEU A 128 -9.67 -20.97 -2.56
C LEU A 128 -9.40 -22.37 -2.01
N GLU A 129 -10.34 -23.31 -2.16
CA GLU A 129 -10.13 -24.71 -1.78
C GLU A 129 -8.94 -25.33 -2.51
N LYS A 130 -8.77 -25.01 -3.80
CA LYS A 130 -7.65 -25.49 -4.60
C LYS A 130 -6.31 -24.91 -4.11
N LEU A 131 -6.29 -23.64 -3.70
CA LEU A 131 -5.10 -22.99 -3.13
C LEU A 131 -4.75 -23.55 -1.75
N ASP A 132 -5.75 -23.72 -0.88
CA ASP A 132 -5.55 -24.28 0.45
C ASP A 132 -4.94 -25.69 0.35
N LYS A 133 -5.48 -26.54 -0.53
CA LYS A 133 -4.99 -27.90 -0.74
C LYS A 133 -3.59 -27.97 -1.37
N ASN A 134 -3.34 -27.22 -2.45
CA ASN A 134 -2.16 -27.44 -3.29
C ASN A 134 -0.99 -26.47 -3.01
N VAL A 135 -1.26 -25.32 -2.40
CA VAL A 135 -0.25 -24.28 -2.11
C VAL A 135 0.00 -24.17 -0.62
N LEU A 136 -1.06 -24.13 0.19
CA LEU A 136 -0.95 -23.90 1.64
C LEU A 136 -0.89 -25.20 2.46
N ASN A 137 -1.22 -26.34 1.86
CA ASN A 137 -1.28 -27.67 2.49
C ASN A 137 -2.15 -27.70 3.76
N ARG A 138 -3.35 -27.12 3.70
CA ARG A 138 -4.31 -27.09 4.81
C ARG A 138 -5.74 -27.34 4.36
#